data_AF-A0A0F8YT89-F1
#
_entry.id   AF-A0A0F8YT89-F1
#
_cell.length_a   1.000
_cell.length_b   1.000
_cell.length_c   1.000
_cell.angle_alpha   90.00
_cell.angle_beta   90.00
_cell.angle_gamma   90.00
#
_symmetry.space_group_name_H-M   'P 1'
#
loop_
_entity.id
_entity.type
_entity.pdbx_description
1 polymer ?
#
loop_
_entity_poly.entity_id
_entity_poly.type
_entity_poly.pdbx_seq_one_letter_code
_entity_poly.pdbx_strand_id
1 'polypeptide(L)'
;MPTFRVYYVERMPRGARDWMRMYGMSRAGSEPEEARHEEVEWEEEVEARSAAEALDTFFREHVSDRTQVMWVDEAGESHKLRGIEDYESEKPYIWIEDDKLMAYQGMDEVTPGMATCPLCGGAGEVVAEVADEFQAAEEEER
;
A
#
# COMPACT_ATOMS: atom_id res chain seq x y z
N MET A 1 -8.28 15.41 -12.03
CA MET A 1 -7.07 14.57 -11.99
C MET A 1 -7.54 13.25 -11.38
N PRO A 2 -7.17 12.07 -11.90
CA PRO A 2 -7.62 10.83 -11.28
C PRO A 2 -7.05 10.70 -9.87
N THR A 3 -7.82 10.04 -9.02
CA THR A 3 -7.42 9.72 -7.64
C THR A 3 -7.15 8.22 -7.58
N PHE A 4 -6.10 7.83 -6.90
CA PHE A 4 -5.72 6.44 -6.73
C PHE A 4 -5.72 6.11 -5.23
N ARG A 5 -6.40 5.04 -4.85
CA ARG A 5 -6.36 4.52 -3.48
C ARG A 5 -5.32 3.41 -3.40
N VAL A 6 -4.29 3.62 -2.61
CA VAL A 6 -3.18 2.70 -2.36
C VAL A 6 -3.44 1.93 -1.08
N TYR A 7 -3.33 0.61 -1.14
CA TYR A 7 -3.48 -0.27 0.02
C TYR A 7 -2.13 -0.85 0.41
N TYR A 8 -1.84 -0.83 1.71
CA TYR A 8 -0.59 -1.36 2.24
C TYR A 8 -0.75 -1.88 3.66
N VAL A 9 0.20 -2.70 4.10
CA VAL A 9 0.20 -3.28 5.43
C VAL A 9 1.49 -2.98 6.17
N GLU A 10 1.34 -2.67 7.46
CA GLU A 10 2.41 -2.75 8.42
C GLU A 10 2.54 -4.20 8.86
N ARG A 11 3.70 -4.79 8.57
CA ARG A 11 4.12 -6.05 9.17
C ARG A 11 5.02 -5.73 10.35
N MET A 12 4.67 -6.24 11.52
CA MET A 12 5.55 -6.20 12.69
C MET A 12 6.40 -7.49 12.79
N PRO A 13 7.59 -7.58 12.17
CA PRO A 13 8.65 -8.38 12.73
C PRO A 13 9.34 -7.51 13.79
N ARG A 14 9.45 -7.99 15.02
CA ARG A 14 10.43 -7.42 15.94
C ARG A 14 11.80 -7.43 15.24
N GLY A 15 12.32 -6.25 14.88
CA GLY A 15 13.60 -6.10 14.17
C GLY A 15 13.49 -6.06 12.64
N ALA A 16 12.74 -5.12 12.05
CA ALA A 16 12.69 -4.93 10.59
C ALA A 16 14.07 -4.59 9.96
N ARG A 17 15.07 -4.22 10.75
CA ARG A 17 16.44 -4.05 10.23
C ARG A 17 17.17 -5.38 10.01
N ASP A 18 16.76 -6.44 10.70
CA ASP A 18 17.37 -7.77 10.60
C ASP A 18 16.84 -8.57 9.40
N TRP A 19 15.57 -8.44 9.01
CA TRP A 19 15.05 -9.19 7.84
C TRP A 19 15.67 -8.72 6.51
N MET A 20 15.83 -7.40 6.28
CA MET A 20 16.54 -6.91 5.08
C MET A 20 18.00 -7.40 5.03
N ARG A 21 18.62 -7.60 6.20
CA ARG A 21 19.95 -8.20 6.32
C ARG A 21 19.94 -9.71 6.06
N MET A 22 18.85 -10.39 6.43
CA MET A 22 18.61 -11.83 6.23
C MET A 22 18.41 -12.18 4.75
N TYR A 23 17.72 -11.34 3.98
CA TYR A 23 17.55 -11.53 2.52
C TYR A 23 18.77 -11.09 1.69
N GLY A 24 19.70 -10.30 2.27
CA GLY A 24 20.96 -9.90 1.65
C GLY A 24 22.16 -10.83 1.91
N MET A 25 22.02 -11.87 2.74
CA MET A 25 23.08 -12.85 3.03
C MET A 25 22.46 -14.21 3.34
N SER A 26 22.67 -15.18 2.43
CA SER A 26 22.27 -16.57 2.64
C SER A 26 22.71 -17.11 4.01
N ARG A 27 21.76 -17.67 4.77
CA ARG A 27 22.03 -18.93 5.49
C ARG A 27 20.75 -19.74 5.72
N ALA A 28 20.85 -21.00 5.33
CA ALA A 28 19.85 -22.04 5.46
C ALA A 28 19.45 -22.30 6.91
N GLY A 29 18.17 -22.69 7.08
CA GLY A 29 17.71 -23.52 8.19
C GLY A 29 17.17 -22.76 9.38
N SER A 30 15.92 -22.30 9.27
CA SER A 30 14.94 -22.22 10.37
C SER A 30 13.61 -21.82 9.74
N GLU A 31 12.68 -22.78 9.61
CA GLU A 31 11.26 -22.44 9.41
C GLU A 31 10.79 -21.71 10.67
N PRO A 32 10.34 -20.44 10.61
CA PRO A 32 9.78 -19.81 11.77
C PRO A 32 8.41 -20.45 12.05
N GLU A 33 8.27 -21.01 13.27
CA GLU A 33 6.98 -21.22 13.92
C GLU A 33 6.05 -20.04 13.60
N GLU A 34 4.78 -20.34 13.26
CA GLU A 34 3.70 -19.39 12.98
C GLU A 34 3.65 -18.26 14.01
N ALA A 35 4.51 -17.27 13.83
CA ALA A 35 4.44 -16.01 14.53
C ALA A 35 3.13 -15.42 14.03
N ARG A 36 2.18 -15.26 14.95
CA ARG A 36 0.95 -14.52 14.69
C ARG A 36 1.39 -13.09 14.39
N HIS A 37 1.69 -12.84 13.12
CA HIS A 37 2.07 -11.54 12.62
C HIS A 37 0.83 -10.68 12.75
N GLU A 38 0.88 -9.73 13.68
CA GLU A 38 -0.13 -8.68 13.75
C GLU A 38 0.14 -7.77 12.55
N GLU A 39 -0.69 -7.92 11.52
CA GLU A 39 -0.69 -7.06 10.35
C GLU A 39 -1.70 -5.93 10.58
N VAL A 40 -1.29 -4.69 10.33
CA VAL A 40 -2.20 -3.53 10.35
C VAL A 40 -2.37 -3.06 8.92
N GLU A 41 -3.62 -3.04 8.45
CA GLU A 41 -3.99 -2.59 7.10
C GLU A 41 -4.19 -1.08 7.07
N TRP A 42 -3.72 -0.45 6.00
CA TRP A 42 -3.80 0.98 5.74
C TRP A 42 -4.29 1.26 4.32
N GLU A 43 -4.97 2.40 4.14
CA GLU A 43 -5.35 2.95 2.85
C GLU A 43 -4.95 4.43 2.75
N GLU A 44 -4.54 4.86 1.55
CA GLU A 44 -4.20 6.26 1.28
C GLU A 44 -4.66 6.67 -0.12
N GLU A 45 -5.18 7.89 -0.26
CA GLU A 45 -5.63 8.44 -1.54
C GLU A 45 -4.61 9.44 -2.11
N VAL A 46 -4.22 9.23 -3.35
CA VAL A 46 -3.20 10.02 -4.05
C VAL A 46 -3.75 10.53 -5.38
N GLU A 47 -3.75 11.84 -5.57
CA GLU A 47 -4.08 12.43 -6.87
C GLU A 47 -2.86 12.45 -7.79
N ALA A 48 -2.95 11.81 -8.95
CA ALA A 48 -1.86 11.75 -9.92
C ALA A 48 -2.38 11.65 -11.35
N ARG A 49 -1.53 11.74 -12.38
CA ARG A 49 -1.97 11.58 -13.78
C ARG A 49 -1.92 10.13 -14.24
N SER A 50 -1.28 9.25 -13.48
CA SER A 50 -1.12 7.83 -13.78
C SER A 50 -0.81 7.05 -12.51
N ALA A 51 -1.06 5.74 -12.56
CA ALA A 51 -0.70 4.77 -11.51
C ALA A 51 0.78 4.88 -11.07
N ALA A 52 1.72 4.96 -12.02
CA ALA A 52 3.14 5.08 -11.72
C ALA A 52 3.49 6.40 -11.01
N GLU A 53 2.80 7.49 -11.36
CA GLU A 53 2.95 8.80 -10.70
C GLU A 53 2.29 8.82 -9.31
N ALA A 54 1.20 8.09 -9.12
CA ALA A 54 0.59 7.89 -7.80
C ALA A 54 1.56 7.16 -6.86
N LEU A 55 2.15 6.06 -7.32
CA LEU A 55 3.17 5.32 -6.55
C LEU A 55 4.42 6.17 -6.27
N ASP A 56 4.90 6.92 -7.26
CA ASP A 56 6.01 7.87 -7.07
C ASP A 56 5.72 8.89 -5.95
N THR A 57 4.50 9.44 -5.95
CA THR A 57 4.06 10.43 -4.97
C THR A 57 3.91 9.79 -3.59
N PHE A 58 3.18 8.68 -3.50
CA PHE A 58 3.03 7.87 -2.28
C PHE A 58 4.38 7.57 -1.64
N PHE A 59 5.31 6.96 -2.38
CA PHE A 59 6.60 6.58 -1.79
C PHE A 59 7.46 7.78 -1.39
N ARG A 60 7.31 8.97 -2.00
CA ARG A 60 8.05 10.16 -1.53
C ARG A 60 7.58 10.67 -0.18
N GLU A 61 6.34 10.38 0.20
CA GLU A 61 5.80 10.74 1.52
C GLU A 61 6.23 9.73 2.59
N HIS A 62 6.34 8.45 2.23
CA HIS A 62 6.70 7.38 3.16
C HIS A 62 8.20 7.10 3.31
N VAL A 63 9.02 7.35 2.28
CA VAL A 63 10.47 7.11 2.35
C VAL A 63 11.29 8.37 2.11
N SER A 64 12.31 8.56 2.94
CA SER A 64 13.27 9.67 2.76
C SER A 64 14.23 9.44 1.59
N ASP A 65 14.47 8.17 1.22
CA ASP A 65 15.32 7.78 0.09
C ASP A 65 14.62 6.70 -0.73
N ARG A 66 14.42 6.97 -2.02
CA ARG A 66 13.72 6.09 -2.95
C ARG A 66 14.41 4.75 -3.14
N THR A 67 15.71 4.66 -2.86
CA THR A 67 16.45 3.39 -2.90
C THR A 67 16.06 2.42 -1.78
N GLN A 68 15.28 2.87 -0.80
CA GLN A 68 14.71 2.04 0.28
C GLN A 68 13.49 1.23 -0.17
N VAL A 69 12.87 1.60 -1.29
CA VAL A 69 11.76 0.86 -1.88
C VAL A 69 12.33 -0.22 -2.80
N MET A 70 11.90 -1.46 -2.59
CA MET A 70 12.24 -2.60 -3.45
C MET A 70 10.98 -3.31 -3.90
N TRP A 71 10.99 -3.85 -5.12
CA TRP A 71 9.93 -4.75 -5.58
C TRP A 71 10.36 -6.20 -5.39
N VAL A 72 9.41 -7.08 -5.14
CA VAL A 72 9.67 -8.51 -4.92
C VAL A 72 9.17 -9.30 -6.13
N ASP A 73 9.98 -10.20 -6.65
CA ASP A 73 9.57 -11.07 -7.76
C ASP A 73 8.81 -12.33 -7.27
N GLU A 74 8.33 -13.14 -8.21
CA GLU A 74 7.63 -14.39 -7.90
C GLU A 74 8.51 -15.42 -7.17
N ALA A 75 9.83 -15.31 -7.28
CA ALA A 75 10.79 -16.15 -6.56
C ALA A 75 11.06 -15.63 -5.14
N GLY A 76 10.49 -14.49 -4.76
CA GLY A 76 10.73 -13.82 -3.48
C GLY A 76 12.03 -13.03 -3.42
N GLU A 77 12.70 -12.81 -4.56
CA GLU A 77 13.91 -11.99 -4.62
C GLU A 77 13.54 -10.51 -4.70
N SER A 78 14.27 -9.68 -3.92
CA SER A 78 14.05 -8.24 -3.87
C SER A 78 14.94 -7.50 -4.86
N HIS A 79 14.37 -6.57 -5.61
CA HIS A 79 15.03 -5.84 -6.68
C HIS A 79 14.87 -4.33 -6.48
N LYS A 80 15.93 -3.59 -6.81
CA LYS A 80 15.93 -2.13 -6.71
C LYS A 80 15.20 -1.51 -7.90
N LEU A 81 14.51 -0.41 -7.62
CA LEU A 81 13.95 0.48 -8.64
C LEU A 81 15.06 1.38 -9.20
N ARG A 82 15.02 1.65 -10.50
CA ARG A 82 15.92 2.56 -11.21
C ARG A 82 15.27 3.91 -11.50
N GLY A 83 13.95 3.94 -11.65
CA GLY A 83 13.20 5.17 -11.93
C GLY A 83 11.69 5.01 -11.75
N ILE A 84 10.95 6.08 -12.07
CA ILE A 84 9.48 6.10 -11.99
C ILE A 84 8.86 5.13 -13.00
N GLU A 85 9.53 4.91 -14.13
CA GLU A 85 9.15 4.00 -15.19
C GLU A 85 9.14 2.53 -14.77
N ASP A 86 9.75 2.18 -13.64
CA ASP A 86 9.76 0.82 -13.10
C ASP A 86 8.54 0.52 -12.21
N TYR A 87 7.74 1.55 -11.86
CA TYR A 87 6.53 1.35 -11.07
C TYR A 87 5.40 0.76 -11.92
N GLU A 88 5.00 -0.44 -11.52
CA GLU A 88 3.81 -1.13 -11.98
C GLU A 88 2.90 -1.41 -10.77
N SER A 89 1.59 -1.17 -10.93
CA SER A 89 0.60 -1.31 -9.85
C SER A 89 0.38 -2.75 -9.39
N GLU A 90 0.75 -3.73 -10.21
CA GLU A 90 0.60 -5.16 -9.91
C GLU A 90 1.81 -5.74 -9.18
N LYS A 91 2.93 -5.01 -9.14
CA LYS A 91 4.15 -5.49 -8.46
C LYS A 91 4.02 -5.30 -6.95
N PRO A 92 4.43 -6.30 -6.15
CA PRO A 92 4.52 -6.14 -4.72
C PRO A 92 5.77 -5.30 -4.38
N TYR A 93 5.59 -4.26 -3.57
CA TYR A 93 6.67 -3.43 -3.06
C TYR A 93 6.82 -3.57 -1.55
N ILE A 94 8.05 -3.39 -1.08
CA ILE A 94 8.43 -3.41 0.32
C ILE A 94 9.28 -2.18 0.65
N TRP A 95 9.09 -1.60 1.83
CA TRP A 95 9.94 -0.53 2.36
C TRP A 95 10.01 -0.59 3.89
N ILE A 96 10.85 0.26 4.48
CA ILE A 96 10.86 0.50 5.92
C ILE A 96 10.44 1.92 6.20
N GLU A 97 9.54 2.06 7.16
CA GLU A 97 9.05 3.31 7.72
C GLU A 97 9.03 3.17 9.24
N ASP A 98 9.64 4.11 9.96
CA ASP A 98 9.73 4.08 11.45
C ASP A 98 10.13 2.72 12.05
N ASP A 99 11.15 2.07 11.47
CA ASP A 99 11.65 0.73 11.84
C ASP A 99 10.61 -0.42 11.70
N LYS A 100 9.52 -0.18 10.96
CA LYS A 100 8.51 -1.17 10.62
C LYS A 100 8.66 -1.61 9.17
N LEU A 101 8.35 -2.88 8.92
CA LEU A 101 8.30 -3.40 7.57
C LEU A 101 6.95 -3.10 6.96
N MET A 102 6.93 -2.35 5.86
CA MET A 102 5.72 -2.03 5.14
C MET A 102 5.67 -2.82 3.82
N ALA A 103 4.49 -3.27 3.43
CA ALA A 103 4.26 -3.99 2.19
C ALA A 103 3.06 -3.44 1.43
N TYR A 104 3.25 -3.12 0.16
CA TYR A 104 2.20 -2.69 -0.75
C TYR A 104 1.34 -3.89 -1.17
N GLN A 105 0.01 -3.72 -1.14
CA GLN A 105 -0.97 -4.77 -1.44
C GLN A 105 -1.74 -4.53 -2.74
N GLY A 106 -1.75 -3.30 -3.26
CA GLY A 106 -2.47 -2.98 -4.48
C GLY A 106 -2.91 -1.53 -4.54
N MET A 107 -3.58 -1.18 -5.63
CA MET A 107 -4.10 0.15 -5.86
C MET A 107 -5.30 0.12 -6.79
N ASP A 108 -6.30 0.94 -6.49
CA ASP A 108 -7.48 1.15 -7.32
C ASP A 108 -7.54 2.61 -7.81
N GLU A 109 -7.97 2.83 -9.06
CA GLU A 109 -8.33 4.17 -9.52
C GLU A 109 -9.75 4.50 -9.03
N VAL A 110 -9.86 5.49 -8.16
CA VAL A 110 -11.12 6.00 -7.63
C VAL A 110 -11.57 7.19 -8.48
N THR A 111 -12.73 7.04 -9.11
CA THR A 111 -13.37 8.18 -9.79
C THR A 111 -14.14 8.98 -8.74
N PRO A 112 -13.97 10.32 -8.65
CA PRO A 112 -14.76 11.15 -7.75
C PRO A 112 -16.26 10.91 -7.96
N GLY A 113 -16.98 10.56 -6.90
CA GLY A 113 -18.39 10.16 -6.96
C GLY A 113 -18.64 8.65 -7.03
N MET A 114 -17.63 7.78 -7.10
CA MET A 114 -17.87 6.33 -6.94
C MET A 114 -17.92 5.97 -5.45
N ALA A 115 -19.07 5.46 -5.00
CA ALA A 115 -19.18 4.83 -3.69
C ALA A 115 -19.04 3.31 -3.84
N THR A 116 -18.25 2.72 -2.94
CA THR A 116 -18.12 1.26 -2.85
C THR A 116 -19.22 0.73 -1.94
N CYS A 117 -20.03 -0.20 -2.44
CA CYS A 117 -21.10 -0.82 -1.66
C CYS A 117 -20.48 -1.78 -0.62
N PRO A 118 -20.64 -1.53 0.70
CA PRO A 118 -20.01 -2.34 1.75
C PRO A 118 -20.58 -3.77 1.85
N LEU A 119 -21.70 -4.06 1.17
CA LEU A 119 -22.37 -5.36 1.23
C LEU A 119 -21.95 -6.33 0.11
N CYS A 120 -21.47 -5.81 -1.02
CA CYS A 120 -21.12 -6.64 -2.18
C CYS A 120 -19.76 -6.31 -2.81
N GLY A 121 -19.07 -5.26 -2.35
CA GLY A 121 -17.80 -4.82 -2.92
C GLY A 121 -17.91 -4.23 -4.32
N GLY A 122 -19.13 -3.96 -4.81
CA GLY A 122 -19.36 -3.31 -6.09
C GLY A 122 -19.16 -1.80 -6.00
N ALA A 123 -18.40 -1.22 -6.93
CA ALA A 123 -18.28 0.23 -7.09
C ALA A 123 -19.39 0.76 -8.01
N GLY A 124 -20.03 1.86 -7.63
CA GLY A 124 -21.06 2.52 -8.43
C GLY A 124 -21.01 4.04 -8.30
N GLU A 125 -21.34 4.75 -9.38
CA GLU A 125 -21.40 6.22 -9.39
C GLU A 125 -22.60 6.71 -8.56
N VAL A 126 -22.30 7.50 -7.53
CA VAL A 126 -23.23 8.21 -6.66
C VAL A 126 -23.10 9.70 -6.92
N VAL A 127 -24.22 10.32 -7.26
CA VAL A 127 -24.30 11.76 -7.47
C VAL A 127 -24.04 12.47 -6.14
N ALA A 128 -23.22 13.53 -6.15
CA ALA A 128 -22.76 14.24 -4.95
C ALA A 128 -23.88 14.64 -3.97
N GLU A 129 -25.08 14.96 -4.49
CA GLU A 129 -26.26 15.31 -3.68
C GLU A 129 -26.70 14.18 -2.73
N VAL A 130 -26.44 12.92 -3.07
CA VAL A 130 -26.78 11.75 -2.23
C VAL A 130 -25.68 11.47 -1.21
N ALA A 131 -24.42 11.76 -1.52
CA ALA A 131 -23.32 11.59 -0.57
C ALA A 131 -23.45 12.56 0.62
N ASP A 132 -23.83 13.81 0.35
CA ASP A 132 -24.05 14.83 1.38
C ASP A 132 -25.22 14.47 2.32
N GLU A 133 -26.28 13.80 1.83
CA GLU A 133 -27.41 13.34 2.66
C GLU A 133 -27.00 12.25 3.66
N PHE A 134 -26.07 11.36 3.31
CA PHE A 134 -25.62 10.29 4.21
C PHE A 134 -24.55 10.77 5.19
N GLN A 135 -23.67 11.70 4.79
CA GLN A 135 -22.68 12.29 5.68
C GLN A 135 -23.35 13.09 6.82
N ALA A 136 -24.47 13.76 6.53
CA ALA A 136 -25.26 14.46 7.54
C ALA A 136 -25.98 13.50 8.51
N ALA A 137 -26.35 12.29 8.09
CA ALA A 137 -27.04 11.31 8.93
C ALA A 137 -26.13 10.68 9.99
N GLU A 138 -24.82 10.51 9.71
CA GLU A 138 -23.85 9.99 10.69
C GLU A 138 -23.43 11.02 11.74
N GLU A 139 -23.53 12.32 11.45
CA GLU A 139 -23.26 13.38 12.44
C GLU A 139 -24.42 13.57 13.43
N GLU A 140 -25.64 13.14 13.11
CA GLU A 140 -26.83 13.31 13.95
C GLU A 140 -27.04 12.19 15.00
N GLU A 141 -26.31 11.07 14.89
CA GLU A 141 -26.37 9.95 15.86
C GLU A 141 -25.24 9.94 16.92
N ARG A 142 -24.44 11.03 17.04
CA ARG A 142 -23.36 11.14 18.05
C ARG A 142 -23.69 11.99 19.28
#